data_AF-A0A8T4Z434-F1
#
_entry.id   AF-A0A8T4Z434-F1
#
_cell.length_a   1.000
_cell.length_b   1.000
_cell.length_c   1.000
_cell.angle_alpha   90.00
_cell.angle_beta   90.00
_cell.angle_gamma   90.00
#
_symmetry.space_group_name_H-M   'P 1'
#
loop_
_entity.id
_entity.type
_entity.pdbx_description
1 polymer ?
#
loop_
_entity_poly.entity_id
_entity_poly.type
_entity_poly.pdbx_seq_one_letter_code
_entity_poly.pdbx_strand_id
1 'polypeptide(L)' 'MERRCFTTIKKYANAKVISLTSIFTALTCAATMVFTVYVPATKGYFNIGETMVYTSALLFGPYIGALSGGLGSMLADIF' A
#
# COMPACT_ATOMS: atom_id res chain seq x y z
N MET A 1 0.31 12.83 -23.13
CA MET A 1 0.56 12.52 -21.69
C MET A 1 1.10 11.10 -21.47
N GLU A 2 0.73 10.16 -22.33
CA GLU A 2 1.09 8.73 -22.38
C GLU A 2 2.60 8.42 -22.25
N ARG A 3 3.47 9.17 -22.94
CA ARG A 3 4.93 8.91 -22.93
C ARG A 3 5.60 9.19 -21.58
N ARG A 4 5.05 10.06 -20.72
CA ARG A 4 5.62 10.31 -19.37
C ARG A 4 5.36 9.16 -18.40
N CYS A 5 4.24 8.45 -18.55
CA CYS A 5 3.90 7.30 -17.72
C CYS A 5 4.91 6.17 -17.93
N PHE A 6 5.22 5.84 -19.19
CA PHE A 6 6.09 4.71 -19.53
C PHE A 6 7.56 4.91 -19.08
N THR A 7 8.10 6.12 -19.22
CA THR A 7 9.46 6.45 -18.73
C THR A 7 9.54 6.39 -17.21
N THR A 8 8.44 6.68 -16.53
CA THR A 8 8.35 6.61 -15.07
C THR A 8 8.40 5.17 -14.58
N ILE A 9 7.67 4.25 -15.24
CA ILE A 9 7.72 2.82 -14.93
C ILE A 9 9.14 2.26 -15.09
N LYS A 10 9.86 2.62 -16.16
CA LYS A 10 11.26 2.19 -16.37
C LYS A 10 12.21 2.72 -15.29
N LYS A 11 11.96 3.91 -14.75
CA LYS A 11 12.73 4.50 -13.65
C LYS A 11 12.48 3.79 -12.31
N TYR A 12 11.27 3.25 -12.12
CA TYR A 12 10.88 2.50 -10.92
C TYR A 12 11.13 0.98 -11.02
N ALA A 13 11.57 0.46 -12.18
CA ALA A 13 12.03 -0.93 -12.36
C ALA A 13 13.42 -1.20 -11.76
N ASN A 14 13.78 -0.49 -10.69
CA ASN A 14 15.01 -0.70 -9.93
C ASN A 14 14.77 -1.74 -8.85
N ALA A 15 15.73 -2.64 -8.63
CA ALA A 15 15.61 -3.70 -7.62
C ALA A 15 15.22 -3.15 -6.23
N LYS A 16 15.80 -2.00 -5.83
CA LYS A 16 15.46 -1.34 -4.56
C LYS A 16 13.98 -0.94 -4.45
N VAL A 17 13.40 -0.43 -5.53
CA VAL A 17 12.00 0.02 -5.54
C VAL A 17 11.06 -1.18 -5.42
N ILE A 18 11.35 -2.24 -6.16
CA ILE A 18 10.54 -3.46 -6.16
C ILE A 18 10.56 -4.09 -4.76
N SER A 19 11.74 -4.20 -4.13
CA SER A 19 11.88 -4.69 -2.76
C SER A 19 11.15 -3.81 -1.75
N LEU A 20 11.19 -2.49 -1.89
CA LEU A 20 10.49 -1.59 -0.98
C LEU A 20 8.97 -1.75 -1.10
N THR A 21 8.45 -1.76 -2.33
CA THR A 21 7.01 -1.92 -2.59
C THR A 21 6.51 -3.25 -2.05
N SER A 22 7.24 -4.35 -2.23
CA SER A 22 6.81 -5.67 -1.72
C SER A 22 6.79 -5.73 -0.19
N ILE A 23 7.79 -5.16 0.49
CA ILE A 23 7.84 -5.09 1.96
C ILE A 23 6.66 -4.26 2.49
N PHE A 24 6.40 -3.09 1.91
CA PHE A 24 5.25 -2.26 2.32
C PHE A 24 3.90 -2.92 2.02
N THR A 25 3.81 -3.69 0.94
CA THR A 25 2.62 -4.48 0.61
C THR A 25 2.36 -5.55 1.67
N ALA A 26 3.38 -6.35 2.00
CA ALA A 26 3.28 -7.39 3.03
C ALA A 26 2.96 -6.79 4.40
N LEU A 27 3.59 -5.66 4.73
CA LEU A 27 3.37 -4.96 5.99
C LEU A 27 1.97 -4.36 6.09
N THR A 28 1.44 -3.82 4.98
CA THR A 28 0.04 -3.35 4.89
C THR A 28 -0.92 -4.51 5.12
N CYS A 29 -0.73 -5.64 4.43
CA CYS A 29 -1.58 -6.82 4.58
C CYS A 29 -1.58 -7.36 6.02
N ALA A 30 -0.40 -7.50 6.63
CA ALA A 30 -0.27 -7.94 8.01
C ALA A 30 -0.91 -6.94 8.99
N ALA A 31 -0.72 -5.63 8.78
CA ALA A 31 -1.31 -4.61 9.63
C ALA A 31 -2.84 -4.58 9.52
N THR A 32 -3.41 -4.81 8.35
CA THR A 32 -4.87 -4.91 8.15
C THR A 32 -5.45 -6.13 8.87
N MET A 33 -4.78 -7.29 8.81
CA MET A 33 -5.22 -8.49 9.53
C MET A 33 -5.11 -8.37 11.05
N VAL A 34 -4.03 -7.76 11.55
CA VAL A 34 -3.72 -7.74 12.99
C VAL A 34 -4.43 -6.58 13.72
N PHE A 35 -4.59 -5.42 13.09
CA PHE A 35 -5.03 -4.18 13.75
C PHE A 35 -6.39 -3.68 13.25
N THR A 36 -7.34 -4.58 13.06
CA THR A 36 -8.71 -4.17 12.73
C THR A 36 -9.50 -3.84 13.99
N VAL A 37 -9.52 -2.55 14.31
CA VAL A 37 -10.22 -2.00 15.46
C VAL A 37 -11.67 -1.76 15.08
N TYR A 38 -12.56 -2.60 15.59
CA TYR A 38 -14.00 -2.43 15.45
C TYR A 38 -14.50 -1.37 16.44
N VAL A 39 -15.13 -0.30 15.95
CA VAL A 39 -15.75 0.73 16.80
C VAL A 39 -17.25 0.49 16.86
N PRO A 40 -17.77 -0.11 17.95
CA PRO A 40 -19.20 -0.49 18.05
C PRO A 40 -20.15 0.71 18.10
N ALA A 41 -19.64 1.90 18.47
CA ALA A 41 -20.45 3.12 18.60
C ALA A 41 -20.88 3.75 17.26
N THR A 42 -20.06 3.60 16.20
CA THR A 42 -20.31 4.18 14.87
C THR A 42 -20.62 3.14 13.80
N LYS A 43 -20.61 1.84 14.16
CA LYS A 43 -20.58 0.71 13.20
C LYS A 43 -19.47 0.86 12.15
N GLY A 44 -18.44 1.64 12.48
CA GLY A 44 -17.33 1.96 11.59
C GLY A 44 -16.20 0.96 11.74
N TYR A 45 -15.57 0.64 10.61
CA TYR A 45 -14.38 -0.20 10.56
C TYR A 45 -13.15 0.69 10.41
N PHE A 46 -12.22 0.63 11.36
CA PHE A 46 -10.98 1.39 11.27
C PHE A 46 -9.84 0.48 10.84
N ASN A 47 -9.49 0.55 9.56
CA ASN A 47 -8.35 -0.16 8.98
C ASN A 47 -7.06 0.60 9.31
N ILE A 48 -6.47 0.32 10.47
CA ILE A 48 -5.14 0.84 10.84
C ILE A 48 -4.10 0.48 9.76
N GLY A 49 -4.27 -0.66 9.08
CA GLY A 49 -3.40 -1.11 8.00
C GLY A 49 -3.25 -0.12 6.83
N GLU A 50 -4.28 0.65 6.49
CA GLU A 50 -4.20 1.66 5.42
C GLU A 50 -3.27 2.82 5.78
N THR A 51 -3.01 3.04 7.07
CA THR A 51 -2.04 4.05 7.54
C THR A 51 -0.62 3.75 7.03
N MET A 52 -0.28 2.47 6.87
CA MET A 52 1.02 2.05 6.32
C MET A 52 1.13 2.37 4.83
N VAL A 53 0.02 2.31 4.10
CA VAL A 53 -0.06 2.74 2.70
C VAL A 53 0.19 4.25 2.60
N TYR A 54 -0.50 5.05 3.42
CA TYR A 54 -0.30 6.50 3.42
C TYR A 54 1.13 6.90 3.78
N THR A 55 1.74 6.19 4.74
CA THR A 55 3.13 6.40 5.12
C THR A 55 4.09 6.08 3.96
N SER A 56 3.86 4.97 3.25
CA SER A 56 4.68 4.59 2.09
C SER A 56 4.53 5.58 0.92
N ALA A 57 3.32 6.12 0.70
CA ALA A 57 3.02 7.11 -0.32
C ALA A 57 3.72 8.45 -0.03
N LEU A 58 3.75 8.86 1.25
CA LEU A 58 4.39 10.10 1.69
C LEU A 58 5.92 10.01 1.61
N LEU A 59 6.52 8.89 2.02
CA LEU A 59 7.99 8.73 2.02
C LEU A 59 8.56 8.48 0.62
N PHE A 60 7.93 7.59 -0.15
CA PHE A 60 8.54 7.06 -1.38
C PHE A 60 7.81 7.49 -2.66
N GLY A 61 6.69 8.20 -2.51
CA GLY A 61 5.96 8.81 -3.60
C GLY A 61 4.73 8.00 -4.05
N PRO A 62 3.95 8.59 -4.98
CA PRO A 62 2.61 8.12 -5.30
C PRO A 62 2.58 6.72 -5.94
N TYR A 63 3.62 6.33 -6.68
CA TYR A 63 3.64 5.03 -7.36
C TYR A 63 3.85 3.85 -6.41
N ILE A 64 4.72 4.02 -5.41
CA ILE A 64 5.01 2.97 -4.41
C ILE A 64 3.82 2.83 -3.46
N GLY A 65 3.21 3.95 -3.07
CA GLY A 65 1.97 3.95 -2.29
C GLY A 65 0.79 3.32 -3.03
N ALA A 66 0.56 3.68 -4.30
CA ALA A 66 -0.53 3.13 -5.09
C ALA A 66 -0.41 1.62 -5.30
N LEU A 67 0.80 1.12 -5.59
CA LEU A 67 1.03 -0.31 -5.77
C LEU A 67 0.93 -1.09 -4.46
N SER A 68 1.56 -0.59 -3.38
CA SER A 68 1.53 -1.30 -2.10
C SER A 68 0.15 -1.31 -1.44
N GLY A 69 -0.61 -0.22 -1.56
CA GLY A 69 -1.99 -0.15 -1.07
C GLY A 69 -2.96 -0.96 -1.93
N GLY A 70 -2.87 -0.82 -3.26
CA GLY A 70 -3.75 -1.56 -4.16
C GLY A 70 -3.57 -3.07 -4.02
N LEU A 71 -2.33 -3.56 -4.02
CA LEU A 71 -2.04 -4.98 -3.83
C LEU A 71 -2.28 -5.40 -2.37
N GLY A 72 -1.81 -4.62 -1.40
CA GLY A 72 -1.89 -4.96 0.02
C GLY A 72 -3.32 -5.09 0.53
N SER A 73 -4.20 -4.15 0.17
CA SER A 73 -5.62 -4.22 0.52
C SER A 73 -6.35 -5.34 -0.21
N MET A 74 -6.04 -5.59 -1.48
CA MET A 74 -6.65 -6.71 -2.21
C MET A 74 -6.28 -8.05 -1.58
N LEU A 75 -5.01 -8.23 -1.18
CA LEU A 75 -4.59 -9.43 -0.46
C LEU A 75 -5.27 -9.53 0.90
N ALA A 76 -5.36 -8.44 1.65
CA ALA A 76 -5.98 -8.44 2.98
C ALA A 76 -7.49 -8.71 2.96
N ASP A 77 -8.18 -8.45 1.86
CA ASP A 77 -9.62 -8.76 1.71
C ASP A 77 -9.86 -10.22 1.28
N ILE A 78 -8.89 -10.83 0.58
CA ILE A 78 -8.95 -12.23 0.15
C ILE A 78 -8.68 -13.21 1.30
N PHE A 79 -7.80 -12.84 2.23
CA PHE A 79 -7.31 -13.69 3.31
C PHE A 79 -7.89 -13.25 4.66
#